data_AF-A0A536N1Q1-F1
#
_entry.id   AF-A0A536N1Q1-F1
#
_cell.length_a   1.000
_cell.length_b   1.000
_cell.length_c   1.000
_cell.angle_alpha   90.00
_cell.angle_beta   90.00
_cell.angle_gamma   90.00
#
_symmetry.space_group_name_H-M   'P 1'
#
loop_
_entity.id
_entity.type
_entity.pdbx_description
1 polymer ?
#
loop_
_entity_poly.entity_id
_entity_poly.type
_entity_poly.pdbx_seq_one_letter_code
_entity_poly.pdbx_strand_id
1 'polypeptide(L)'
;MEALDFVQRIVNFDRLMEGENRDSGDPDDIEHWCAVYAEMIRFKEGLLGQARQEIKKVPDMRKELLGNDIPFLQAELQRLRRGLAFWEARRTERKKRR
;
A
#
# COMPACT_ATOMS: atom_id res chain seq x y z
N MET A 1 25.49 -5.48 6.18
CA MET A 1 24.36 -4.58 6.52
C MET A 1 23.23 -4.99 5.60
N GLU A 2 22.19 -5.64 6.16
CA GLU A 2 21.08 -6.22 5.38
C GLU A 2 20.26 -5.10 4.74
N ALA A 3 19.97 -5.26 3.46
CA ALA A 3 19.25 -4.28 2.64
C ALA A 3 17.86 -3.91 3.22
N LEU A 4 17.25 -4.87 3.93
CA LEU A 4 16.00 -4.74 4.68
C LEU A 4 16.05 -3.69 5.79
N ASP A 5 17.18 -3.51 6.48
CA ASP A 5 17.32 -2.58 7.61
C ASP A 5 17.33 -1.11 7.14
N PHE A 6 17.88 -0.87 5.95
CA PHE A 6 17.93 0.46 5.33
C PHE A 6 16.55 0.91 4.83
N VAL A 7 15.82 0.02 4.16
CA VAL A 7 14.46 0.30 3.67
C VAL A 7 13.50 0.55 4.84
N GLN A 8 13.63 -0.20 5.94
CA GLN A 8 12.83 0.02 7.15
C GLN A 8 13.11 1.37 7.83
N ARG A 9 14.34 1.90 7.77
CA ARG A 9 14.71 3.18 8.40
C ARG A 9 14.28 4.41 7.62
N ILE A 10 14.07 4.30 6.30
CA ILE A 10 13.72 5.44 5.43
C ILE A 10 12.21 5.54 5.18
N VAL A 11 11.49 4.42 5.24
CA VAL A 11 10.10 4.37 4.80
C VAL A 11 9.17 4.40 6.01
N ASN A 12 8.41 5.48 6.14
CA ASN A 12 7.33 5.55 7.12
C ASN A 12 6.12 4.74 6.64
N PHE A 13 6.06 3.47 7.04
CA PHE A 13 4.98 2.54 6.70
C PHE A 13 3.64 2.83 7.38
N ASP A 14 3.59 3.84 8.26
CA ASP A 14 2.35 4.29 8.91
C ASP A 14 1.92 5.68 8.42
N ARG A 15 2.64 6.26 7.44
CA ARG A 15 2.29 7.56 6.86
C ARG A 15 0.89 7.52 6.24
N LEU A 16 0.12 8.58 6.42
CA LEU A 16 -1.15 8.76 5.70
C LEU A 16 -0.92 9.05 4.20
N MET A 17 -1.96 8.94 3.38
CA MET A 17 -1.92 9.53 2.05
C MET A 17 -1.88 11.06 2.17
N GLU A 18 -1.28 11.73 1.19
CA GLU A 18 -1.22 13.18 1.21
C GLU A 18 -2.64 13.77 1.14
N GLY A 19 -2.97 14.66 2.08
CA GLY A 19 -4.32 15.22 2.20
C GLY A 19 -5.33 14.34 2.93
N GLU A 20 -4.97 13.12 3.35
CA GLU A 20 -5.88 12.25 4.10
C GLU A 20 -6.10 12.78 5.52
N ASN A 21 -7.37 12.95 5.87
CA ASN A 21 -7.81 13.29 7.21
C ASN A 21 -8.68 12.16 7.80
N ARG A 22 -8.09 11.35 8.69
CA ARG A 22 -8.80 10.21 9.33
C ARG A 22 -9.87 10.60 10.34
N ASP A 23 -9.91 11.87 10.73
CA ASP A 23 -10.96 12.39 11.60
C ASP A 23 -12.21 12.78 10.81
N SER A 24 -12.14 12.82 9.48
CA SER A 24 -13.32 13.10 8.64
C SER A 24 -14.39 12.01 8.80
N GLY A 25 -15.62 12.47 8.99
CA GLY A 25 -16.84 11.65 8.97
C GLY A 25 -17.72 11.93 7.74
N ASP A 26 -17.24 12.78 6.83
CA ASP A 26 -17.95 13.14 5.60
C ASP A 26 -18.14 11.89 4.71
N PRO A 27 -19.36 11.61 4.22
CA PRO A 27 -19.57 10.47 3.32
C PRO A 27 -18.70 10.52 2.06
N ASP A 28 -18.50 11.69 1.48
CA ASP A 28 -17.77 11.87 0.23
C ASP A 28 -16.28 11.60 0.45
N ASP A 29 -15.72 12.06 1.58
CA ASP A 29 -14.35 11.71 1.98
C ASP A 29 -14.18 10.20 2.20
N ILE A 30 -15.13 9.54 2.86
CA ILE A 30 -15.06 8.10 3.11
C ILE A 30 -15.06 7.32 1.78
N GLU A 31 -15.94 7.66 0.86
CA GLU A 31 -16.00 7.00 -0.46
C GLU A 31 -14.76 7.32 -1.31
N HIS A 32 -14.32 8.57 -1.29
CA HIS A 32 -13.11 9.02 -1.99
C HIS A 32 -11.87 8.24 -1.53
N TRP A 33 -11.61 8.18 -0.22
CA TRP A 33 -10.43 7.49 0.29
C TRP A 33 -10.50 5.97 0.11
N CYS A 34 -11.68 5.35 0.18
CA CYS A 34 -11.84 3.95 -0.23
C CYS A 34 -11.39 3.74 -1.69
N ALA A 35 -11.83 4.62 -2.60
CA ALA A 35 -11.47 4.53 -4.01
C ALA A 35 -9.96 4.73 -4.25
N VAL A 36 -9.37 5.77 -3.65
CA VAL A 36 -7.93 6.08 -3.77
C VAL A 36 -7.08 4.91 -3.27
N TYR A 37 -7.37 4.36 -2.09
CA TYR A 37 -6.62 3.22 -1.58
C TYR A 37 -6.78 1.99 -2.46
N ALA A 38 -7.99 1.69 -2.94
CA ALA A 38 -8.23 0.55 -3.83
C ALA A 38 -7.46 0.69 -5.16
N GLU A 39 -7.41 1.88 -5.73
CA GLU A 39 -6.65 2.15 -6.96
C GLU A 39 -5.14 1.96 -6.74
N MET A 40 -4.60 2.53 -5.66
CA MET A 40 -3.18 2.40 -5.32
C MET A 40 -2.77 0.95 -5.06
N ILE A 41 -3.62 0.16 -4.40
CA ILE A 41 -3.39 -1.27 -4.18
C ILE A 41 -3.33 -1.99 -5.54
N ARG A 42 -4.31 -1.80 -6.42
CA ARG A 42 -4.34 -2.45 -7.74
C ARG A 42 -3.10 -2.12 -8.57
N PHE A 43 -2.69 -0.85 -8.57
CA PHE A 43 -1.48 -0.41 -9.26
C PHE A 43 -0.23 -1.13 -8.72
N LYS A 44 -0.04 -1.15 -7.40
CA LYS A 44 1.12 -1.78 -6.76
C LYS A 44 1.14 -3.30 -6.89
N GLU A 45 -0.03 -3.95 -6.86
CA GLU A 45 -0.15 -5.39 -7.13
C GLU A 45 0.25 -5.73 -8.57
N GLY A 46 -0.14 -4.90 -9.54
CA GLY A 46 0.29 -5.01 -10.93
C GLY A 46 1.80 -4.90 -11.07
N LEU A 47 2.40 -3.87 -10.45
CA LEU A 47 3.84 -3.64 -10.47
C LEU A 47 4.62 -4.80 -9.81
N LEU A 48 4.15 -5.29 -8.66
CA LEU A 48 4.74 -6.44 -7.99
C LEU A 48 4.65 -7.72 -8.84
N GLY A 49 3.52 -7.91 -9.53
CA GLY A 49 3.32 -9.01 -10.47
C GLY A 49 4.34 -8.96 -11.62
N GLN A 50 4.51 -7.78 -12.23
CA GLN A 50 5.50 -7.56 -13.29
C GLN A 50 6.93 -7.81 -12.81
N ALA A 51 7.32 -7.21 -11.68
CA ALA A 51 8.66 -7.40 -11.10
C ALA A 51 8.97 -8.89 -10.87
N ARG A 52 8.00 -9.66 -10.36
CA ARG A 52 8.16 -11.12 -10.16
C ARG A 52 8.32 -11.90 -11.46
N GLN A 53 7.72 -11.46 -12.57
CA GLN A 53 7.90 -12.11 -13.87
C GLN A 53 9.26 -11.77 -14.47
N GLU A 54 9.72 -10.53 -14.33
CA GLU A 54 11.03 -10.12 -14.86
C GLU A 54 12.20 -10.83 -14.16
N ILE A 55 12.11 -11.08 -12.84
CA ILE A 55 13.10 -11.90 -12.10
C ILE A 55 13.27 -13.30 -12.68
N LYS A 56 12.20 -13.87 -13.27
CA LYS A 56 12.28 -15.19 -13.89
C LYS A 56 13.04 -15.16 -15.22
N LYS A 57 13.04 -14.02 -15.91
CA LYS A 57 13.65 -13.84 -17.23
C LYS A 57 15.11 -13.41 -17.14
N VAL A 58 15.47 -12.63 -16.11
CA VAL A 58 16.82 -12.06 -15.98
C VAL A 58 17.43 -12.42 -14.62
N PRO A 59 18.31 -13.45 -14.57
CA PRO A 59 18.94 -13.91 -13.33
C PRO A 59 19.76 -12.84 -12.62
N ASP A 60 20.36 -11.90 -13.35
CA ASP A 60 21.21 -10.85 -12.77
C ASP A 60 20.41 -9.79 -12.00
N MET A 61 19.16 -9.50 -12.40
CA MET A 61 18.28 -8.58 -11.67
C MET A 61 17.69 -9.20 -10.39
N ARG A 62 17.84 -10.53 -10.21
CA ARG A 62 17.27 -11.27 -9.08
C ARG A 62 17.76 -10.74 -7.73
N LYS A 63 19.03 -10.35 -7.63
CA LYS A 63 19.63 -9.96 -6.34
C LYS A 63 19.08 -8.63 -5.83
N GLU A 64 18.95 -7.62 -6.69
CA GLU A 64 18.43 -6.30 -6.32
C GLU A 64 16.92 -6.35 -6.07
N LEU A 65 16.16 -6.96 -7.01
CA LEU A 65 14.70 -7.02 -6.91
C LEU A 65 14.22 -7.85 -5.71
N LEU A 66 14.90 -8.97 -5.37
CA LEU A 66 14.56 -9.76 -4.18
C LEU A 66 15.06 -9.11 -2.88
N GLY A 67 16.18 -8.39 -2.93
CA GLY A 67 16.80 -7.79 -1.75
C GLY A 67 16.05 -6.56 -1.25
N ASN A 68 15.56 -5.70 -2.16
CA ASN A 68 15.00 -4.40 -1.83
C ASN A 68 13.58 -4.19 -2.36
N ASP A 69 13.40 -4.30 -3.67
CA ASP A 69 12.19 -3.79 -4.33
C ASP A 69 10.94 -4.60 -3.99
N ILE A 70 11.04 -5.93 -3.97
CA ILE A 70 9.90 -6.80 -3.59
C ILE A 70 9.52 -6.61 -2.13
N PRO A 71 10.44 -6.71 -1.14
CA PRO A 71 10.11 -6.45 0.25
C PRO A 71 9.50 -5.05 0.47
N PHE A 72 10.03 -4.03 -0.21
CA PHE A 72 9.51 -2.67 -0.18
C PHE A 72 8.06 -2.61 -0.70
N LEU A 73 7.80 -3.11 -1.90
CA LEU A 73 6.47 -3.12 -2.51
C LEU A 73 5.46 -3.90 -1.66
N GLN A 74 5.90 -5.00 -1.04
CA GLN A 74 5.05 -5.77 -0.13
C GLN A 74 4.71 -4.98 1.15
N ALA A 75 5.67 -4.29 1.75
CA ALA A 75 5.44 -3.49 2.94
C ALA A 75 4.52 -2.28 2.64
N GLU A 76 4.71 -1.64 1.49
CA GLU A 76 3.84 -0.55 1.02
C GLU A 76 2.41 -1.04 0.75
N LEU A 77 2.25 -2.22 0.12
CA LEU A 77 0.95 -2.85 -0.07
C LEU A 77 0.24 -3.14 1.26
N GLN A 78 0.98 -3.62 2.27
CA GLN A 78 0.39 -3.86 3.60
C GLN A 78 -0.09 -2.55 4.24
N ARG A 79 0.67 -1.46 4.11
CA ARG A 79 0.23 -0.13 4.55
C ARG A 79 -1.05 0.31 3.86
N LEU A 80 -1.10 0.20 2.52
CA LEU A 80 -2.27 0.61 1.74
C LEU A 80 -3.51 -0.22 2.10
N ARG A 81 -3.36 -1.53 2.31
CA ARG A 81 -4.44 -2.41 2.75
C ARG A 81 -4.98 -2.04 4.14
N ARG A 82 -4.10 -1.69 5.09
CA ARG A 82 -4.53 -1.17 6.40
C ARG A 82 -5.33 0.13 6.27
N GLY A 83 -4.89 1.03 5.38
CA GLY A 83 -5.61 2.27 5.07
C GLY A 83 -6.99 2.02 4.47
N LEU A 84 -7.10 1.12 3.49
CA LEU A 84 -8.39 0.71 2.92
C LEU A 84 -9.33 0.14 3.99
N ALA A 85 -8.83 -0.79 4.81
CA ALA A 85 -9.62 -1.42 5.86
C ALA A 85 -10.17 -0.40 6.88
N PHE A 86 -9.40 0.64 7.19
CA PHE A 86 -9.85 1.75 8.05
C PHE A 86 -11.07 2.47 7.44
N TRP A 87 -10.99 2.87 6.16
CA TRP A 87 -12.07 3.60 5.50
C TRP A 87 -13.30 2.73 5.23
N GLU A 88 -13.11 1.44 4.91
CA GLU A 88 -14.21 0.47 4.79
C GLU A 88 -14.94 0.25 6.12
N ALA A 89 -14.22 0.21 7.24
CA ALA A 89 -14.81 0.13 8.57
C ALA A 89 -15.66 1.37 8.88
N ARG A 90 -15.14 2.58 8.61
CA ARG A 90 -15.88 3.85 8.74
C ARG A 90 -17.13 3.88 7.86
N ARG A 91 -17.02 3.44 6.61
CA ARG A 91 -18.15 3.31 5.67
C ARG A 91 -19.24 2.41 6.23
N THR A 92 -18.85 1.27 6.80
CA THR A 92 -19.77 0.30 7.40
C THR A 92 -20.44 0.85 8.65
N GLU A 93 -19.67 1.48 9.54
CA GLU A 93 -20.21 2.13 10.75
C GLU A 93 -21.25 3.20 10.39
N ARG A 94 -20.95 4.05 9.41
CA ARG A 94 -21.88 5.06 8.92
C ARG A 94 -23.18 4.45 8.40
N LYS A 95 -23.09 3.38 7.60
CA LYS A 95 -24.28 2.67 7.07
C LYS A 95 -25.18 2.11 8.18
N LYS A 96 -24.63 1.72 9.33
CA LYS A 96 -25.41 1.23 10.50
C LYS A 96 -26.13 2.35 11.27
N ARG A 97 -25.68 3.60 11.13
CA ARG A 97 -26.25 4.77 11.83
C ARG A 97 -27.31 5.51 11.02
N ARG A 98 -27.56 5.09 9.78
CA ARG A 98 -28.64 5.58 8.90
C ARG A 98 -29.87 4.70 9.06
#